data_AF-A0A7S9CWW5-F1
#
_entry.id   AF-A0A7S9CWW5-F1
#
_cell.length_a   1.000
_cell.length_b   1.000
_cell.length_c   1.000
_cell.angle_alpha   90.00
_cell.angle_beta   90.00
_cell.angle_gamma   90.00
#
_symmetry.space_group_name_H-M   'P 1'
#
loop_
_entity.id
_entity.type
_entity.pdbx_description
1 polymer ?
#
loop_
_entity_poly.entity_id
_entity_poly.type
_entity_poly.pdbx_seq_one_letter_code
_entity_poly.pdbx_strand_id
1 'polypeptide(L)'
;MQIDVERANRAIDALRKPDASLQRVPNTVRQSIAEVIEDLLTGVARSSEQTGGDWQPIETFPRDGEAYLVCDDRLLDGFHQVVFWDDDNDETEWRLATSDGPTFHIRAFTHWKRLPVRPGAISSPSTEGGNG
;
A
#
# COMPACT_ATOMS: atom_id res chain seq x y z
N MET A 1 5.27 8.35 9.37
CA MET A 1 6.27 7.92 8.38
C MET A 1 7.55 8.75 8.42
N GLN A 2 7.55 10.07 8.13
CA GLN A 2 8.79 10.87 8.15
C GLN A 2 9.43 10.98 9.55
N ILE A 3 8.61 11.08 10.60
CA ILE A 3 9.05 11.10 12.01
C ILE A 3 9.73 9.78 12.43
N ASP A 4 9.31 8.66 11.84
CA ASP A 4 9.80 7.32 12.18
C ASP A 4 11.19 7.06 11.61
N VAL A 5 11.45 7.54 10.38
CA VAL A 5 12.76 7.44 9.72
C VAL A 5 13.81 8.28 10.44
N GLU A 6 13.49 9.51 10.84
CA GLU A 6 14.42 10.34 11.60
C GLU A 6 14.76 9.74 12.97
N ARG A 7 13.78 9.10 13.63
CA ARG A 7 14.01 8.41 14.90
C ARG A 7 14.91 7.18 14.72
N ALA A 8 14.72 6.43 13.64
CA ALA A 8 15.55 5.28 13.30
C ALA A 8 17.00 5.69 13.01
N ASN A 9 17.22 6.77 12.26
CA ASN A 9 18.56 7.31 11.98
C ASN A 9 19.27 7.73 13.27
N ARG A 10 18.59 8.43 14.18
CA ARG A 10 19.15 8.77 15.50
C ARG A 10 19.51 7.53 16.33
N ALA A 11 18.74 6.46 16.23
CA ALA A 11 19.03 5.20 16.92
C ALA A 11 20.28 4.50 16.33
N ILE A 12 20.42 4.48 15.00
CA ILE A 12 21.61 3.94 14.32
C ILE A 12 22.87 4.71 14.76
N ASP A 13 22.80 6.04 14.79
CA ASP A 13 23.92 6.88 15.23
C ASP A 13 24.32 6.59 16.68
N ALA A 14 23.35 6.46 17.58
CA ALA A 14 23.60 6.13 18.99
C ALA A 14 24.20 4.71 19.17
N LEU A 15 23.79 3.74 18.36
CA LEU A 15 24.34 2.38 18.40
C LEU A 15 25.79 2.33 17.89
N ARG A 16 26.11 3.13 16.86
CA ARG A 16 27.46 3.22 16.28
C ARG A 16 28.41 4.07 17.10
N LYS A 17 27.89 5.11 17.78
CA LYS A 17 28.65 6.02 18.66
C LYS A 17 28.06 5.95 20.08
N PRO A 18 28.31 4.85 20.81
CA PRO A 18 27.67 4.60 22.09
C PRO A 18 28.12 5.61 23.14
N ASP A 19 27.17 6.13 23.90
CA ASP A 19 27.43 6.90 25.11
C ASP A 19 27.51 5.99 26.35
N ALA A 20 27.58 6.60 27.54
CA ALA A 20 27.67 5.90 28.82
C ALA A 20 26.52 4.89 29.05
N SER A 21 25.34 5.12 28.46
CA SER A 21 24.17 4.25 28.63
C SER A 21 24.31 2.90 27.91
N LEU A 22 25.15 2.84 26.87
CA LEU A 22 25.35 1.65 26.04
C LEU A 22 26.69 0.94 26.28
N GLN A 23 27.48 1.39 27.26
CA GLN A 23 28.79 0.79 27.60
C GLN A 23 28.72 -0.69 27.99
N ARG A 24 27.59 -1.13 28.57
CA ARG A 24 27.40 -2.52 29.00
C ARG A 24 27.05 -3.47 27.86
N VAL A 25 26.69 -2.95 26.70
CA VAL A 25 26.35 -3.76 25.53
C VAL A 25 27.64 -4.11 24.77
N PRO A 26 27.87 -5.37 24.38
CA PRO A 26 29.01 -5.70 23.53
C PRO A 26 28.97 -4.95 22.19
N ASN A 27 30.14 -4.55 21.67
CA ASN A 27 30.19 -3.79 20.43
C ASN A 27 29.56 -4.55 19.25
N THR A 28 29.82 -5.86 19.17
CA THR A 28 29.26 -6.73 18.12
C THR A 28 27.73 -6.70 18.13
N VAL A 29 27.10 -6.70 19.32
CA VAL A 29 25.64 -6.66 19.45
C VAL A 29 25.08 -5.31 18.98
N ARG A 30 25.73 -4.20 19.35
CA ARG A 30 25.29 -2.87 18.90
C ARG A 30 25.38 -2.70 17.38
N GLN A 31 26.48 -3.19 16.78
CA GLN A 31 26.66 -3.12 15.33
C GLN A 31 25.64 -3.99 14.60
N SER A 32 25.40 -5.23 15.04
CA SER A 32 24.37 -6.08 14.44
C SER A 32 22.96 -5.49 14.54
N ILE A 33 22.63 -4.79 15.64
CA ILE A 33 21.33 -4.11 15.75
C ILE A 33 21.26 -2.91 14.78
N ALA A 34 22.34 -2.15 14.63
CA ALA A 34 22.38 -1.04 13.67
C ALA A 34 22.20 -1.53 12.22
N GLU A 35 22.86 -2.61 11.84
CA GLU A 35 22.74 -3.26 10.53
C GLU A 35 21.30 -3.72 10.27
N VAL A 36 20.66 -4.36 11.25
CA VAL A 36 19.25 -4.78 11.12
C VAL A 36 18.31 -3.58 10.91
N ILE A 37 18.53 -2.47 11.62
CA ILE A 37 17.70 -1.26 11.44
C ILE A 37 17.91 -0.65 10.05
N GLU A 38 19.14 -0.63 9.54
CA GLU A 38 19.46 -0.16 8.18
C GLU A 38 18.83 -1.04 7.09
N ASP A 39 18.89 -2.36 7.25
CA ASP A 39 18.26 -3.31 6.34
C ASP A 39 16.74 -3.13 6.33
N LEU A 40 16.12 -2.90 7.49
CA LEU A 40 14.70 -2.62 7.60
C LEU A 40 14.32 -1.29 6.93
N LEU A 41 15.09 -0.22 7.15
CA LEU A 41 14.86 1.06 6.47
C LEU A 41 14.99 0.95 4.95
N THR A 42 15.98 0.19 4.48
CA THR A 42 16.19 -0.09 3.06
C THR A 42 15.05 -0.93 2.48
N GLY A 43 14.56 -1.93 3.24
CA GLY A 43 13.40 -2.72 2.89
C GLY A 43 12.12 -1.88 2.77
N VAL A 44 11.89 -0.96 3.71
CA VAL A 44 10.75 -0.02 3.67
C VAL A 44 10.83 0.91 2.45
N ALA A 45 12.01 1.45 2.15
CA ALA A 45 12.21 2.29 0.96
C ALA A 45 11.93 1.50 -0.34
N ARG A 46 12.45 0.28 -0.45
CA ARG A 46 12.21 -0.59 -1.62
C ARG A 46 10.74 -1.01 -1.75
N SER A 47 10.06 -1.30 -0.63
CA SER A 47 8.61 -1.56 -0.64
C SER A 47 7.82 -0.33 -1.11
N SER A 48 8.24 0.88 -0.75
CA SER A 48 7.60 2.11 -1.25
C SER A 48 7.87 2.36 -2.74
N GLU A 49 9.06 2.05 -3.25
CA GLU A 49 9.41 2.19 -4.68
C GLU A 49 8.70 1.16 -5.56
N GLN A 50 8.47 -0.07 -5.08
CA GLN A 50 7.72 -1.10 -5.81
C GLN A 50 6.21 -0.82 -5.91
N THR A 51 5.75 0.22 -5.20
CA THR A 51 4.37 0.68 -5.11
C THR A 51 4.17 2.04 -5.82
N GLY A 52 5.20 2.59 -6.47
CA GLY A 52 5.17 3.99 -6.94
C GLY A 52 4.64 4.25 -8.36
N GLY A 53 4.52 3.23 -9.22
CA GLY A 53 4.22 3.45 -10.65
C GLY A 53 2.73 3.54 -11.01
N ASP A 54 1.90 2.69 -10.38
CA ASP A 54 0.53 2.43 -10.85
C ASP A 54 -0.56 2.81 -9.84
N TRP A 55 -0.17 3.23 -8.62
CA TRP A 55 -1.12 3.54 -7.56
C TRP A 55 -1.58 4.99 -7.66
N GLN A 56 -2.90 5.16 -7.68
CA GLN A 56 -3.59 6.43 -7.83
C GLN A 56 -4.34 6.77 -6.53
N PRO A 57 -4.51 8.06 -6.17
CA PRO A 57 -5.28 8.47 -4.99
C PRO A 57 -6.73 7.98 -5.04
N ILE A 58 -7.31 7.58 -3.90
CA ILE A 58 -8.68 7.04 -3.83
C ILE A 58 -9.75 8.02 -4.33
N GLU A 59 -9.50 9.33 -4.26
CA GLU A 59 -10.42 10.36 -4.77
C GLU A 59 -10.60 10.28 -6.30
N THR A 60 -9.68 9.61 -6.99
CA THR A 60 -9.72 9.39 -8.45
C THR A 60 -10.31 8.03 -8.82
N PHE A 61 -10.87 7.29 -7.86
CA PHE A 61 -11.39 5.95 -8.09
C PHE A 61 -12.49 5.92 -9.16
N PRO A 62 -12.41 5.04 -10.17
CA PRO A 62 -13.36 4.99 -11.27
C PRO A 62 -14.71 4.41 -10.84
N ARG A 63 -15.78 4.95 -11.42
CA ARG A 63 -17.18 4.54 -11.19
C ARG A 63 -17.73 3.72 -12.34
N ASP A 64 -16.93 2.80 -12.87
CA ASP A 64 -17.22 2.03 -14.09
C ASP A 64 -17.69 0.60 -13.81
N GLY A 65 -17.68 0.16 -12.54
CA GLY A 65 -18.06 -1.19 -12.13
C GLY A 65 -16.97 -2.24 -12.33
N GLU A 66 -15.79 -1.87 -12.83
CA GLU A 66 -14.66 -2.79 -12.97
C GLU A 66 -14.00 -3.09 -11.62
N ALA A 67 -13.26 -4.20 -11.56
CA ALA A 67 -12.54 -4.62 -10.36
C ALA A 67 -11.14 -3.99 -10.28
N TYR A 68 -10.83 -3.39 -9.14
CA TYR A 68 -9.57 -2.70 -8.85
C TYR A 68 -8.96 -3.21 -7.55
N LEU A 69 -7.63 -3.14 -7.44
CA LEU A 69 -6.95 -3.36 -6.17
C LEU A 69 -6.91 -2.06 -5.38
N VAL A 70 -7.34 -2.07 -4.12
CA VAL A 70 -7.32 -0.93 -3.20
C VAL A 70 -6.49 -1.23 -1.96
N CYS A 71 -5.95 -0.19 -1.32
CA CYS A 71 -5.21 -0.27 -0.06
C CYS A 71 -6.08 0.20 1.12
N ASP A 72 -6.46 -0.72 2.00
CA ASP A 72 -7.21 -0.48 3.24
C ASP A 72 -6.25 -0.07 4.37
N ASP A 73 -6.36 1.17 4.83
CA ASP A 73 -5.47 1.72 5.87
C ASP A 73 -5.96 1.49 7.30
N ARG A 74 -7.17 0.93 7.46
CA ARG A 74 -7.75 0.68 8.78
C ARG A 74 -6.98 -0.41 9.55
N LEU A 75 -6.15 -1.17 8.85
CA LEU A 75 -5.25 -2.19 9.40
C LEU A 75 -3.81 -1.67 9.36
N LEU A 76 -3.07 -1.89 10.44
CA LEU A 76 -1.74 -1.31 10.70
C LEU A 76 -0.69 -1.60 9.61
N ASP A 77 -0.90 -2.66 8.82
CA ASP A 77 0.03 -3.12 7.78
C ASP A 77 -0.45 -2.82 6.34
N GLY A 78 -1.59 -2.12 6.16
CA GLY A 78 -2.14 -1.83 4.84
C GLY A 78 -2.62 -3.10 4.12
N PHE A 79 -3.90 -3.45 4.26
CA PHE A 79 -4.43 -4.66 3.65
C PHE A 79 -4.96 -4.37 2.24
N HIS A 80 -4.54 -5.17 1.25
CA HIS A 80 -5.01 -5.01 -0.12
C HIS A 80 -6.29 -5.79 -0.38
N GLN A 81 -7.29 -5.14 -0.99
CA GLN A 81 -8.57 -5.76 -1.33
C GLN A 81 -8.93 -5.53 -2.79
N VAL A 82 -9.68 -6.48 -3.37
CA VAL A 82 -10.25 -6.31 -4.72
C VAL A 82 -11.69 -5.83 -4.57
N VAL A 83 -11.97 -4.65 -5.08
CA VAL A 83 -13.30 -4.02 -5.00
C VAL A 83 -13.75 -3.52 -6.37
N PHE A 84 -15.05 -3.37 -6.55
CA PHE A 84 -15.66 -2.69 -7.69
C PHE A 84 -16.62 -1.61 -7.22
N TRP A 85 -16.94 -0.66 -8.10
CA TRP A 85 -17.95 0.36 -7.83
C TRP A 85 -19.36 -0.24 -7.98
N ASP A 86 -20.14 -0.16 -6.91
CA ASP A 86 -21.51 -0.66 -6.84
C ASP A 86 -22.50 0.53 -6.87
N ASP A 87 -23.17 0.70 -8.02
CA ASP A 87 -24.13 1.79 -8.23
C ASP A 87 -25.53 1.47 -7.63
N ASP A 88 -25.75 0.23 -7.16
CA ASP A 88 -27.03 -0.20 -6.59
C ASP A 88 -27.17 0.17 -5.10
N ASN A 89 -26.08 0.54 -4.41
CA ASN A 89 -26.14 0.92 -3.00
C ASN A 89 -26.54 2.39 -2.81
N ASP A 90 -27.77 2.72 -2.45
CA ASP A 90 -28.26 4.11 -2.30
C ASP A 90 -27.35 5.07 -1.48
N GLU A 91 -26.52 4.60 -0.56
CA GLU A 91 -25.58 5.44 0.20
C GLU A 91 -24.36 5.86 -0.64
N THR A 92 -24.21 7.16 -0.91
CA THR A 92 -23.21 7.73 -1.82
C THR A 92 -21.75 7.45 -1.46
N GLU A 93 -21.45 7.18 -0.19
CA GLU A 93 -20.07 6.90 0.25
C GLU A 93 -19.78 5.40 0.45
N TRP A 94 -20.80 4.55 0.56
CA TRP A 94 -20.68 3.09 0.69
C TRP A 94 -20.84 2.40 -0.67
N ARG A 95 -19.97 2.73 -1.61
CA ARG A 95 -20.10 2.31 -3.02
C ARG A 95 -19.05 1.30 -3.47
N LEU A 96 -18.17 0.85 -2.57
CA LEU A 96 -17.13 -0.11 -2.92
C LEU A 96 -17.49 -1.49 -2.39
N ALA A 97 -17.73 -2.44 -3.28
CA ALA A 97 -18.10 -3.80 -2.89
C ALA A 97 -17.03 -4.81 -3.29
N THR A 98 -16.90 -5.88 -2.52
CA THR A 98 -16.19 -7.09 -2.95
C THR A 98 -17.20 -8.03 -3.64
N SER A 99 -16.73 -8.96 -4.47
CA SER A 99 -17.59 -9.95 -5.13
C SER A 99 -18.36 -10.84 -4.14
N ASP A 100 -17.85 -10.97 -2.92
CA ASP A 100 -18.25 -12.00 -1.98
C ASP A 100 -19.00 -11.44 -0.76
N GLY A 101 -19.35 -10.15 -0.73
CA GLY A 101 -20.38 -9.66 0.19
C GLY A 101 -20.20 -8.28 0.82
N PRO A 102 -19.06 -7.92 1.44
CA PRO A 102 -18.99 -6.64 2.14
C PRO A 102 -18.93 -5.44 1.19
N THR A 103 -19.70 -4.42 1.54
CA THR A 103 -19.60 -3.06 1.01
C THR A 103 -18.84 -2.17 1.98
N PHE A 104 -18.08 -1.23 1.44
CA PHE A 104 -17.15 -0.38 2.18
C PHE A 104 -17.36 1.09 1.85
N HIS A 105 -17.10 1.91 2.86
CA HIS A 105 -16.99 3.34 2.71
C HIS A 105 -15.70 3.70 1.96
N ILE A 106 -15.76 4.58 0.94
CA ILE A 106 -14.59 4.96 0.13
C ILE A 106 -13.40 5.47 0.97
N ARG A 107 -13.69 6.23 2.04
CA ARG A 107 -12.69 6.73 3.02
C ARG A 107 -11.95 5.65 3.82
N ALA A 108 -12.31 4.37 3.71
CA ALA A 108 -11.54 3.28 4.31
C ALA A 108 -10.24 2.99 3.55
N PHE A 109 -10.07 3.56 2.35
CA PHE A 109 -8.96 3.28 1.46
C PHE A 109 -8.18 4.54 1.15
N THR A 110 -6.90 4.38 0.77
CA THR A 110 -6.01 5.51 0.44
C THR A 110 -5.64 5.57 -1.04
N HIS A 111 -5.42 4.41 -1.66
CA HIS A 111 -4.95 4.32 -3.05
C HIS A 111 -5.61 3.14 -3.76
N TRP A 112 -5.66 3.22 -5.09
CA TRP A 112 -6.13 2.16 -5.97
C TRP A 112 -5.18 1.91 -7.14
N LYS A 113 -5.25 0.73 -7.74
CA LYS A 113 -4.62 0.43 -9.03
C LYS A 113 -5.42 -0.58 -9.83
N ARG A 114 -5.20 -0.61 -11.15
CA ARG A 114 -5.75 -1.65 -12.02
C ARG A 114 -5.21 -3.02 -11.65
N LEU A 115 -6.08 -4.03 -11.72
CA LEU A 115 -5.64 -5.42 -11.64
C LEU A 115 -4.75 -5.75 -12.85
N PRO A 116 -3.68 -6.55 -12.66
CA PRO A 116 -2.88 -7.00 -13.78
C PRO A 116 -3.75 -7.86 -14.71
N VAL A 117 -3.63 -7.63 -16.02
CA VAL A 117 -4.27 -8.47 -17.03
C VAL A 117 -3.73 -9.88 -16.84
N ARG A 118 -4.62 -10.86 -16.61
CA ARG A 118 -4.23 -12.26 -16.47
C ARG A 118 -3.47 -12.67 -17.74
N PRO A 119 -2.26 -13.24 -17.67
CA PRO A 119 -1.55 -13.69 -18.85
C PRO A 119 -2.40 -14.72 -19.60
N GLY A 120 -2.84 -14.38 -20.81
CA GLY A 120 -3.76 -15.21 -21.62
C GLY A 120 -5.17 -14.63 -21.81
N ALA A 121 -5.53 -13.54 -21.13
CA ALA A 121 -6.71 -12.75 -21.49
C ALA A 121 -6.37 -11.90 -22.73
N ILE A 122 -6.61 -12.48 -23.91
CA ILE A 122 -6.76 -11.71 -25.15
C ILE A 122 -7.83 -10.66 -24.89
N SER A 123 -7.43 -9.39 -24.94
CA SER A 123 -8.35 -8.25 -24.93
C SER A 123 -9.35 -8.47 -26.05
N SER A 124 -10.61 -8.78 -25.72
CA SER A 124 -11.68 -8.71 -26.70
C SER A 124 -11.75 -7.26 -27.17
N PRO A 125 -11.47 -6.94 -28.44
CA PRO A 125 -11.75 -5.60 -28.93
C PRO A 125 -13.26 -5.38 -28.81
N SER A 126 -13.66 -4.37 -28.05
CA SER A 126 -15.03 -3.87 -28.09
C SER A 126 -15.35 -3.50 -29.53
N THR A 127 -16.17 -4.31 -30.18
CA THR A 127 -16.68 -4.02 -31.52
C THR A 127 -17.50 -2.74 -31.46
N GLU A 128 -16.95 -1.66 -31.99
CA GLU A 128 -17.76 -0.58 -32.57
C GLU A 128 -18.53 -1.10 -33.78
N GLY A 129 -19.80 -0.76 -33.86
CA GLY A 129 -20.68 -0.94 -35.01
C GLY A 129 -22.13 -0.88 -34.51
N GLY A 130 -22.89 0.21 -34.64
CA GLY A 130 -22.94 1.15 -35.75
C GLY A 130 -24.06 0.73 -36.72
N ASN A 131 -25.24 1.33 -36.54
CA ASN A 131 -26.39 1.50 -37.43
C ASN A 131 -26.80 0.40 -38.45
N GLY A 132 -28.10 0.09 -38.41
CA GLY A 132 -28.90 -0.47 -39.50
C GLY A 132 -30.38 -0.46 -39.16
#